data_AF-A0A445IGK1-F1
#
_entry.id   AF-A0A445IGK1-F1
#
_cell.length_a   1.000
_cell.length_b   1.000
_cell.length_c   1.000
_cell.angle_alpha   90.00
_cell.angle_beta   90.00
_cell.angle_gamma   90.00
#
_symmetry.space_group_name_H-M   'P 1'
#
loop_
_entity.id
_entity.type
_entity.pdbx_description
1 polymer ?
#
loop_
_entity_poly.entity_id
_entity_poly.type
_entity_poly.pdbx_seq_one_letter_code
_entity_poly.pdbx_strand_id
1 'polypeptide(L)'
;MASSKMRVEELRTELLHRGLSTTGTKPTLVRRLEAALRKQTTSDGGACSPRRTRKRARDSNHSEEIDVAEETKDEEEEEEEEKIVTATQKGVAVLDQWLPDYVKTNYHVLQLGGDVYDAMLNQTNVRDNNNKFYVIQVLESDNGSDFLVYNRWGRVGIKGQDTIHGPFKSRESAIQEFEQKFLAKTKNDWSNRNNFVSYPKSYAWLEMDYSGKKNESTVTENPGHSLGKQPQESKLEPRVAKFISLVCNVSMMNQQMMEIGYNAKKLPLGKLSKSTILKGYEVLKRLANVIDKGDRKVLEQLSGELYTVIPHDFGFKKMCEFVIDTPQKLKRKLEMVEALAEIEVATKLLKDDTEMQGDPLYTHYQCLHCELVPVEFGCVEFSMIEEYMKNTHAETHSNYTVDIVQIFRTSREGEAERFRKFASTKNRMLLWHGSRLTNWTGILSQGLRIAPPEAPVTGYMFGKGVYFADMFSKSANYCYATRTAKDGVLLLCEVVSCLMKILLHY
;
A
#
# COMPACT_ATOMS: atom_id res chain seq x y z
N MET A 1 19.83 -13.22 -36.23
CA MET A 1 20.06 -11.93 -35.52
C MET A 1 19.28 -11.97 -34.23
N ALA A 2 19.77 -11.37 -33.14
CA ALA A 2 18.98 -11.28 -31.91
C ALA A 2 17.77 -10.37 -32.18
N SER A 3 16.56 -10.89 -32.02
CA SER A 3 15.27 -10.20 -32.10
C SER A 3 15.24 -8.90 -31.29
N SER A 4 15.97 -8.86 -30.17
CA SER A 4 16.14 -7.67 -29.33
C SER A 4 16.84 -6.48 -30.01
N LYS A 5 17.61 -6.72 -31.09
CA LYS A 5 18.35 -5.67 -31.83
C LYS A 5 17.58 -5.12 -33.04
N MET A 6 16.44 -5.70 -33.40
CA MET A 6 15.64 -5.27 -34.55
C MET A 6 14.91 -3.94 -34.27
N ARG A 7 14.70 -3.13 -35.31
CA ARG A 7 13.84 -1.93 -35.23
C ARG A 7 12.36 -2.34 -35.20
N VAL A 8 11.48 -1.45 -34.71
CA VAL A 8 10.05 -1.76 -34.55
C VAL A 8 9.39 -2.12 -35.88
N GLU A 9 9.75 -1.43 -36.96
CA GLU A 9 9.26 -1.70 -38.32
C GLU A 9 9.68 -3.08 -38.83
N GLU A 10 10.92 -3.48 -38.56
CA GLU A 10 11.44 -4.81 -38.91
C GLU A 10 10.70 -5.91 -38.12
N LEU A 11 10.47 -5.70 -36.83
CA LEU A 11 9.71 -6.62 -35.98
C LEU A 11 8.27 -6.79 -36.47
N ARG A 12 7.60 -5.70 -36.85
CA ARG A 12 6.24 -5.75 -37.40
C ARG A 12 6.20 -6.49 -38.74
N THR A 13 7.18 -6.25 -39.61
CA THR A 13 7.27 -6.91 -40.92
C THR A 13 7.50 -8.42 -40.76
N GLU A 14 8.34 -8.82 -39.79
CA GLU A 14 8.66 -10.22 -39.52
C GLU A 14 7.50 -10.98 -38.86
N LEU A 15 6.74 -10.29 -38.01
CA LEU A 15 5.49 -10.79 -37.41
C LEU A 15 4.37 -10.90 -38.46
N LEU A 16 4.24 -9.90 -39.34
CA LEU A 16 3.26 -9.91 -40.43
C LEU A 16 3.51 -11.07 -41.40
N HIS A 17 4.76 -11.32 -41.78
CA HIS A 17 5.14 -12.49 -42.60
C HIS A 17 4.77 -13.83 -41.95
N ARG A 18 4.65 -13.88 -40.62
CA ARG A 18 4.25 -15.06 -39.85
C ARG A 18 2.77 -15.11 -39.49
N GLY A 19 1.97 -14.17 -39.99
CA GLY A 19 0.54 -14.06 -39.67
C GLY A 19 0.27 -13.73 -38.20
N LEU A 20 1.23 -13.12 -37.51
CA LEU A 20 1.12 -12.74 -36.09
C LEU A 20 0.77 -11.26 -35.95
N SER A 21 0.07 -10.92 -34.87
CA SER A 21 -0.30 -9.53 -34.58
C SER A 21 0.93 -8.60 -34.53
N THR A 22 0.81 -7.44 -35.16
CA THR A 22 1.85 -6.39 -35.27
C THR A 22 1.66 -5.26 -34.27
N THR A 23 0.64 -5.33 -33.42
CA THR A 23 0.32 -4.30 -32.42
C THR A 23 1.10 -4.50 -31.10
N GLY A 24 1.40 -3.40 -30.41
CA GLY A 24 2.10 -3.39 -29.12
C GLY A 24 3.47 -2.68 -29.14
N THR A 25 4.08 -2.59 -27.96
CA THR A 25 5.40 -1.97 -27.75
C THR A 25 6.54 -2.87 -28.23
N LYS A 26 7.74 -2.30 -28.44
CA LYS A 26 8.93 -3.04 -28.91
C LYS A 26 9.21 -4.31 -28.10
N PRO A 27 9.19 -4.32 -26.76
CA PRO A 27 9.41 -5.54 -25.98
C PRO A 27 8.36 -6.63 -26.25
N THR A 28 7.10 -6.25 -26.45
CA THR A 28 6.00 -7.17 -26.76
C THR A 28 6.18 -7.81 -28.14
N LEU A 29 6.58 -7.02 -29.13
CA LEU A 29 6.86 -7.51 -30.49
C LEU A 29 8.08 -8.46 -30.50
N VAL A 30 9.14 -8.11 -29.76
CA VAL A 30 10.34 -8.97 -29.59
C VAL A 30 9.97 -10.31 -28.98
N ARG A 31 9.24 -10.32 -27.86
CA ARG A 31 8.82 -11.57 -27.19
C ARG A 31 7.92 -12.42 -28.09
N ARG A 32 7.00 -11.80 -28.82
CA ARG A 32 6.10 -12.48 -29.76
C ARG A 32 6.89 -13.14 -30.90
N LEU A 33 7.89 -12.44 -31.42
CA LEU A 33 8.77 -12.99 -32.46
C LEU A 33 9.66 -14.12 -31.91
N GLU A 34 10.21 -13.98 -30.71
CA GLU A 34 11.02 -15.02 -30.05
C GLU A 34 10.23 -16.30 -29.77
N ALA A 35 8.97 -16.17 -29.33
CA ALA A 35 8.08 -17.31 -29.13
C ALA A 35 7.78 -18.05 -30.45
N ALA A 36 7.61 -17.30 -31.54
CA ALA A 36 7.41 -17.88 -32.88
C ALA A 36 8.66 -18.61 -33.39
N LEU A 37 9.85 -18.03 -33.18
CA LEU A 37 11.12 -18.64 -33.56
C LEU A 37 11.41 -19.91 -32.76
N ARG A 38 11.07 -19.95 -31.46
CA ARG A 38 11.20 -21.17 -30.63
C ARG A 38 10.32 -22.32 -31.12
N LYS A 39 9.12 -22.02 -31.62
CA LYS A 39 8.24 -23.04 -32.23
C LYS A 39 8.83 -23.59 -33.53
N GLN A 40 9.43 -22.75 -34.37
CA GLN A 40 10.10 -23.19 -35.61
C GLN A 40 11.35 -24.05 -35.36
N THR A 41 12.13 -23.76 -34.31
CA THR A 41 13.32 -24.58 -33.97
C THR A 41 12.98 -25.99 -33.48
N THR A 42 11.73 -26.25 -33.08
CA THR A 42 11.29 -27.61 -32.71
C THR A 42 10.79 -28.43 -33.90
N SER A 43 10.60 -27.82 -35.07
CA SER A 43 10.07 -28.48 -36.27
C SER A 43 11.09 -28.77 -37.38
N ASP A 44 12.28 -28.14 -37.37
CA ASP A 44 13.31 -28.34 -38.41
C ASP A 44 14.66 -28.80 -37.82
N GLY A 45 14.76 -30.10 -37.53
CA GLY A 45 16.03 -30.80 -37.38
C GLY A 45 16.42 -31.46 -38.71
N GLY A 46 17.01 -30.70 -39.64
CA GLY A 46 17.43 -31.26 -40.93
C GLY A 46 18.26 -30.33 -41.82
N ALA A 47 19.58 -30.56 -41.81
CA ALA A 47 20.56 -30.32 -42.87
C ALA A 47 21.16 -28.91 -43.14
N CYS A 48 22.49 -28.88 -42.95
CA CYS A 48 23.59 -28.29 -43.75
C CYS A 48 23.65 -26.79 -44.11
N SER A 49 24.73 -26.14 -43.66
CA SER A 49 25.26 -24.85 -44.13
C SER A 49 25.89 -24.96 -45.55
N PRO A 50 26.16 -23.82 -46.24
CA PRO A 50 27.51 -23.25 -46.13
C PRO A 50 27.64 -21.70 -46.15
N ARG A 51 28.80 -21.27 -45.65
CA ARG A 51 29.40 -19.92 -45.58
C ARG A 51 29.33 -19.07 -46.85
N ARG A 52 29.27 -17.73 -46.69
CA ARG A 52 30.02 -16.76 -47.52
C ARG A 52 30.34 -15.44 -46.79
N THR A 53 31.50 -14.89 -47.15
CA THR A 53 32.30 -13.80 -46.56
C THR A 53 32.21 -12.47 -47.31
N ARG A 54 32.48 -11.36 -46.59
CA ARG A 54 32.89 -9.99 -47.06
C ARG A 54 31.77 -9.19 -47.80
N LYS A 55 31.65 -7.85 -47.74
CA LYS A 55 32.63 -6.74 -47.73
C LYS A 55 31.90 -5.40 -47.43
N ARG A 56 32.66 -4.39 -46.95
CA ARG A 56 32.27 -2.97 -46.73
C ARG A 56 32.06 -2.17 -48.03
N ALA A 57 31.17 -1.17 -47.98
CA ALA A 57 31.19 0.18 -48.61
C ALA A 57 29.99 0.94 -47.98
N ARG A 58 30.09 2.07 -47.24
CA ARG A 58 30.52 3.46 -47.54
C ARG A 58 29.91 4.01 -48.82
N ASP A 59 28.84 4.79 -48.67
CA ASP A 59 28.73 6.09 -49.35
C ASP A 59 27.79 7.05 -48.62
N SER A 60 28.18 8.30 -48.75
CA SER A 60 27.64 9.55 -48.23
C SER A 60 26.39 10.01 -48.96
N ASN A 61 25.49 10.74 -48.26
CA ASN A 61 25.07 12.05 -48.76
C ASN A 61 24.47 12.92 -47.64
N HIS A 62 24.79 14.19 -47.77
CA HIS A 62 24.53 15.32 -46.91
C HIS A 62 23.38 16.13 -47.52
N SER A 63 22.47 16.62 -46.69
CA SER A 63 21.71 17.84 -46.96
C SER A 63 21.16 18.38 -45.64
N GLU A 64 21.55 19.63 -45.38
CA GLU A 64 21.11 20.59 -44.37
C GLU A 64 19.57 20.82 -44.50
N GLU A 65 18.79 21.41 -43.60
CA GLU A 65 19.02 22.51 -42.67
C GLU A 65 17.72 22.75 -41.84
N ILE A 66 17.85 23.60 -40.80
CA ILE A 66 16.83 24.40 -40.09
C ILE A 66 16.45 23.94 -38.67
N ASP A 67 17.20 24.52 -37.73
CA ASP A 67 16.90 24.74 -36.32
C ASP A 67 15.75 25.76 -36.15
N VAL A 68 14.83 25.48 -35.22
CA VAL A 68 14.04 26.49 -34.51
C VAL A 68 14.09 26.14 -33.03
N ALA A 69 14.90 26.89 -32.29
CA ALA A 69 14.99 26.83 -30.84
C ALA A 69 13.90 27.73 -30.24
N GLU A 70 13.06 27.17 -29.36
CA GLU A 70 12.12 27.91 -28.53
C GLU A 70 12.55 27.72 -27.06
N GLU A 71 13.01 28.80 -26.44
CA GLU A 71 13.47 28.87 -25.06
C GLU A 71 12.27 28.83 -24.10
N THR A 72 12.15 27.76 -23.31
CA THR A 72 11.33 27.77 -22.09
C THR A 72 12.25 27.75 -20.88
N LYS A 73 12.15 28.81 -20.06
CA LYS A 73 12.79 28.92 -18.75
C LYS A 73 12.18 27.90 -17.79
N ASP A 74 12.97 26.90 -17.43
CA ASP A 74 12.69 26.04 -16.29
C ASP A 74 13.17 26.74 -15.02
N GLU A 75 12.23 27.05 -14.12
CA GLU A 75 12.53 27.39 -12.73
C GLU A 75 12.75 26.07 -11.98
N GLU A 76 14.00 25.77 -11.64
CA GLU A 76 14.38 24.63 -10.80
C GLU A 76 13.90 24.89 -9.36
N GLU A 77 12.76 24.31 -8.97
CA GLU A 77 12.44 24.08 -7.56
C GLU A 77 13.33 22.95 -7.05
N GLU A 78 14.28 23.27 -6.17
CA GLU A 78 15.08 22.30 -5.43
C GLU A 78 14.15 21.47 -4.50
N GLU A 79 13.71 20.30 -4.97
CA GLU A 79 13.13 19.28 -4.09
C GLU A 79 14.27 18.66 -3.25
N GLU A 80 14.36 19.03 -1.98
CA GLU A 80 15.19 18.30 -1.01
C GLU A 80 14.71 16.85 -0.92
N GLU A 81 15.48 15.92 -1.50
CA GLU A 81 15.29 14.48 -1.28
C GLU A 81 15.46 14.17 0.23
N GLU A 82 14.35 14.07 0.96
CA GLU A 82 14.34 13.54 2.32
C GLU A 82 14.81 12.08 2.30
N LYS A 83 16.10 11.87 2.61
CA LYS A 83 16.69 10.55 2.83
C LYS A 83 15.81 9.72 3.76
N ILE A 84 15.46 8.51 3.33
CA ILE A 84 14.73 7.51 4.10
C ILE A 84 15.55 7.20 5.37
N VAL A 85 15.15 7.78 6.51
CA VAL A 85 15.85 7.63 7.79
C VAL A 85 15.47 6.29 8.42
N THR A 86 16.44 5.40 8.59
CA THR A 86 16.29 4.09 9.24
C THR A 86 15.94 4.24 10.72
N ALA A 87 14.79 3.68 11.13
CA ALA A 87 14.39 3.60 12.53
C ALA A 87 15.20 2.51 13.26
N THR A 88 15.62 2.79 14.50
CA THR A 88 16.40 1.84 15.33
C THR A 88 15.48 1.14 16.31
N GLN A 89 15.22 -0.15 16.11
CA GLN A 89 14.50 -0.97 17.09
C GLN A 89 15.49 -1.68 18.02
N LYS A 90 15.45 -1.32 19.32
CA LYS A 90 16.15 -2.04 20.38
C LYS A 90 15.13 -2.33 21.48
N GLY A 91 14.79 -3.61 21.65
CA GLY A 91 13.65 -4.03 22.49
C GLY A 91 12.32 -4.12 21.72
N VAL A 92 11.21 -4.00 22.45
CA VAL A 92 9.85 -4.21 21.90
C VAL A 92 9.31 -2.97 21.16
N ALA A 93 9.66 -1.76 21.62
CA ALA A 93 9.32 -0.52 20.94
C ALA A 93 10.50 0.00 20.09
N VAL A 94 10.16 0.82 19.09
CA VAL A 94 11.15 1.45 18.21
C VAL A 94 11.51 2.79 18.84
N LEU A 95 12.81 3.08 18.94
CA LEU A 95 13.27 4.37 19.44
C LEU A 95 12.86 5.48 18.48
N ASP A 96 12.52 6.65 19.04
CA ASP A 96 12.22 7.81 18.21
C ASP A 96 13.38 8.14 17.27
N GLN A 97 13.06 8.33 15.99
CA GLN A 97 14.03 8.56 14.92
C GLN A 97 14.93 9.79 15.14
N TRP A 98 14.48 10.75 15.96
CA TRP A 98 15.21 12.00 16.21
C TRP A 98 16.08 11.97 17.48
N LEU A 99 16.10 10.85 18.19
CA LEU A 99 17.03 10.68 19.31
C LEU A 99 18.50 10.79 18.83
N PRO A 100 19.39 11.35 19.66
CA PRO A 100 20.82 11.36 19.35
C PRO A 100 21.38 9.95 19.17
N ASP A 101 22.36 9.79 18.29
CA ASP A 101 22.92 8.47 17.94
C ASP A 101 23.55 7.74 19.13
N TYR A 102 24.11 8.49 20.10
CA TYR A 102 24.63 7.91 21.33
C TYR A 102 23.52 7.28 22.21
N VAL A 103 22.29 7.81 22.14
CA VAL A 103 21.13 7.24 22.84
C VAL A 103 20.65 6.00 22.09
N LYS A 104 20.49 6.10 20.77
CA LYS A 104 20.07 4.97 19.92
C LYS A 104 20.98 3.74 20.04
N THR A 105 22.27 3.96 20.30
CA THR A 105 23.24 2.88 20.43
C THR A 105 23.20 2.22 21.81
N ASN A 106 22.96 2.97 22.89
CA ASN A 106 23.18 2.54 24.28
C ASN A 106 21.92 2.43 25.15
N TYR A 107 20.76 2.73 24.59
CA TYR A 107 19.47 2.69 25.31
C TYR A 107 18.44 1.91 24.51
N HIS A 108 17.44 1.40 25.23
CA HIS A 108 16.24 0.78 24.67
C HIS A 108 15.00 1.29 25.43
N VAL A 109 13.81 1.14 24.84
CA VAL A 109 12.57 1.55 25.52
C VAL A 109 12.30 0.61 26.70
N LEU A 110 12.03 1.20 27.86
CA LEU A 110 11.76 0.47 29.10
C LEU A 110 10.48 -0.38 28.96
N GLN A 111 10.60 -1.66 29.31
CA GLN A 111 9.48 -2.59 29.40
C GLN A 111 9.45 -3.23 30.79
N LEU A 112 8.30 -3.15 31.47
CA LEU A 112 8.07 -3.85 32.73
C LEU A 112 6.89 -4.82 32.58
N GLY A 113 7.21 -6.11 32.54
CA GLY A 113 6.21 -7.15 32.29
C GLY A 113 5.54 -6.96 30.91
N GLY A 114 4.23 -6.73 30.92
CA GLY A 114 3.45 -6.43 29.72
C GLY A 114 3.40 -4.95 29.33
N ASP A 115 3.89 -4.05 30.18
CA ASP A 115 3.79 -2.62 29.99
C ASP A 115 5.03 -2.06 29.30
N VAL A 116 4.83 -1.46 28.13
CA VAL A 116 5.86 -0.76 27.36
C VAL A 116 5.69 0.74 27.58
N TYR A 117 6.68 1.42 28.14
CA TYR A 117 6.62 2.84 28.47
C TYR A 117 6.92 3.73 27.25
N ASP A 118 6.01 3.66 26.27
CA ASP A 118 6.00 4.42 25.03
C ASP A 118 4.58 4.88 24.72
N ALA A 119 4.38 6.20 24.72
CA ALA A 119 3.08 6.83 24.47
C ALA A 119 3.16 7.78 23.29
N MET A 120 2.39 7.45 22.24
CA MET A 120 2.11 8.36 21.13
C MET A 120 0.76 9.03 21.34
N LEU A 121 0.77 10.36 21.43
CA LEU A 121 -0.41 11.18 21.67
C LEU A 121 -0.69 12.07 20.47
N ASN A 122 -1.98 12.26 20.16
CA ASN A 122 -2.42 13.12 19.08
C ASN A 122 -3.57 14.01 19.50
N GLN A 123 -3.64 15.19 18.92
CA GLN A 123 -4.69 16.16 19.18
C GLN A 123 -4.97 16.97 17.93
N THR A 124 -6.21 16.89 17.44
CA THR A 124 -6.67 17.72 16.34
C THR A 124 -7.92 18.51 16.75
N ASN A 125 -7.85 19.83 16.58
CA ASN A 125 -8.99 20.72 16.72
C ASN A 125 -9.03 21.62 15.48
N VAL A 126 -10.07 21.40 14.68
CA VAL A 126 -10.21 22.04 13.38
C VAL A 126 -10.42 23.55 13.48
N ARG A 127 -11.20 24.01 14.47
CA ARG A 127 -11.48 25.45 14.66
C ARG A 127 -10.24 26.22 15.08
N ASP A 128 -9.50 25.66 16.02
CA ASP A 128 -8.30 26.30 16.58
C ASP A 128 -7.05 26.06 15.70
N ASN A 129 -7.21 25.49 14.50
CA ASN A 129 -6.14 25.13 13.57
C ASN A 129 -5.03 24.26 14.20
N ASN A 130 -5.40 23.45 15.19
CA ASN A 130 -4.46 22.60 15.92
C ASN A 130 -4.46 21.20 15.28
N ASN A 131 -3.28 20.73 14.93
CA ASN A 131 -3.01 19.34 14.56
C ASN A 131 -1.65 18.96 15.13
N LYS A 132 -1.64 18.48 16.36
CA LYS A 132 -0.44 18.38 17.22
C LYS A 132 -0.23 16.95 17.68
N PHE A 133 1.02 16.60 17.90
CA PHE A 133 1.40 15.35 18.54
C PHE A 133 2.30 15.55 19.74
N TYR A 134 2.39 14.50 20.53
CA TYR A 134 3.30 14.40 21.65
C TYR A 134 3.75 12.94 21.78
N VAL A 135 5.05 12.70 21.79
CA VAL A 135 5.71 11.42 22.04
C VAL A 135 6.30 11.48 23.44
N ILE A 136 6.15 10.39 24.20
CA ILE A 136 6.76 10.21 25.51
C ILE A 136 7.39 8.81 25.52
N GLN A 137 8.69 8.70 25.72
CA GLN A 137 9.40 7.41 25.82
C GLN A 137 10.26 7.37 27.08
N VAL A 138 10.14 6.31 27.88
CA VAL A 138 11.11 6.01 28.93
C VAL A 138 12.18 5.10 28.33
N LEU A 139 13.44 5.50 28.47
CA LEU A 139 14.59 4.80 27.94
C LEU A 139 15.44 4.25 29.08
N GLU A 140 15.79 2.99 29.02
CA GLU A 140 16.70 2.31 29.94
C GLU A 140 18.04 2.08 29.23
N SER A 141 19.14 2.44 29.90
CA SER A 141 20.48 2.12 29.39
C SER A 141 20.66 0.61 29.35
N ASP A 142 21.38 0.08 28.37
CA ASP A 142 21.63 -1.36 28.27
C ASP A 142 22.38 -1.93 29.48
N ASN A 143 23.10 -1.08 30.21
CA ASN A 143 23.79 -1.45 31.45
C ASN A 143 22.85 -1.46 32.68
N GLY A 144 21.58 -1.05 32.52
CA GLY A 144 20.56 -0.99 33.56
C GLY A 144 20.78 0.10 34.62
N SER A 145 21.79 0.97 34.44
CA SER A 145 22.22 1.93 35.48
C SER A 145 21.54 3.30 35.41
N ASP A 146 21.05 3.67 34.23
CA ASP A 146 20.60 5.02 33.92
C ASP A 146 19.32 4.99 33.10
N PHE A 147 18.40 5.88 33.44
CA PHE A 147 17.11 6.02 32.78
C PHE A 147 16.95 7.44 32.23
N LEU A 148 16.34 7.57 31.06
CA LEU A 148 16.01 8.85 30.44
C LEU A 148 14.51 8.90 30.12
N VAL A 149 13.94 10.10 30.13
CA VAL A 149 12.58 10.32 29.62
C VAL A 149 12.66 11.27 28.44
N TYR A 150 12.32 10.78 27.25
CA TYR A 150 12.30 11.55 26.02
C TYR A 150 10.90 12.07 25.74
N ASN A 151 10.79 13.37 25.48
CA ASN A 151 9.58 14.04 25.07
C ASN A 151 9.80 14.68 23.71
N ARG A 152 8.90 14.47 22.74
CA ARG A 152 8.92 15.18 21.45
C ARG A 152 7.53 15.63 21.05
N TRP A 153 7.37 16.87 20.60
CA TRP A 153 6.06 17.43 20.27
C TRP A 153 6.14 18.44 19.15
N GLY A 154 5.02 18.64 18.46
CA GLY A 154 4.96 19.60 17.38
C GLY A 154 3.71 19.45 16.55
N ARG A 155 3.73 20.06 15.36
CA ARG A 155 2.68 19.89 14.35
C ARG A 155 2.84 18.54 13.65
N VAL A 156 1.74 17.89 13.31
CA VAL A 156 1.79 16.64 12.54
C VAL A 156 2.41 16.86 11.17
N GLY A 157 3.32 15.96 10.77
CA GLY A 157 4.10 16.05 9.53
C GLY A 157 5.57 16.41 9.73
N ILE A 158 5.87 17.23 10.75
CA ILE A 158 7.20 17.79 10.97
C ILE A 158 7.88 17.22 12.23
N LYS A 159 9.21 17.37 12.32
CA LYS A 159 10.02 16.92 13.47
C LYS A 159 9.50 17.41 14.81
N GLY A 160 9.20 18.71 14.91
CA GLY A 160 8.83 19.37 16.16
C GLY A 160 10.01 19.75 17.05
N GLN A 161 9.72 20.01 18.32
CA GLN A 161 10.69 20.23 19.41
C GLN A 161 10.81 18.97 20.25
N ASP A 162 11.95 18.80 20.91
CA ASP A 162 12.19 17.67 21.80
C ASP A 162 12.96 18.06 23.06
N THR A 163 12.92 17.19 24.07
CA THR A 163 13.65 17.34 25.33
C THR A 163 13.92 15.97 25.93
N ILE A 164 15.12 15.79 26.47
CA ILE A 164 15.52 14.61 27.23
C ILE A 164 15.60 15.03 28.70
N HIS A 165 14.92 14.30 29.57
CA HIS A 165 15.02 14.44 31.02
C HIS A 165 15.87 13.31 31.60
N GLY A 166 16.69 13.65 32.60
CA GLY A 166 17.61 12.72 33.25
C GLY A 166 19.08 13.12 33.07
N PRO A 167 20.03 12.18 33.28
CA PRO A 167 19.81 10.78 33.64
C PRO A 167 19.23 10.61 35.05
N PHE A 168 18.22 9.75 35.17
CA PHE A 168 17.67 9.29 36.45
C PHE A 168 18.40 8.02 36.89
N LYS A 169 18.71 7.92 38.18
CA LYS A 169 19.35 6.72 38.77
C LYS A 169 18.34 5.68 39.24
N SER A 170 17.11 6.10 39.54
CA SER A 170 16.00 5.21 39.87
C SER A 170 15.05 5.11 38.69
N ARG A 171 14.72 3.88 38.33
CA ARG A 171 13.71 3.55 37.33
C ARG A 171 12.36 4.14 37.69
N GLU A 172 12.01 4.08 38.98
CA GLU A 172 10.73 4.56 39.52
C GLU A 172 10.61 6.07 39.31
N SER A 173 11.69 6.85 39.47
CA SER A 173 11.70 8.29 39.17
C SER A 173 11.44 8.60 37.69
N ALA A 174 12.02 7.81 36.77
CA ALA A 174 11.80 7.99 35.34
C ALA A 174 10.35 7.62 34.94
N ILE A 175 9.80 6.55 35.50
CA ILE A 175 8.40 6.16 35.32
C ILE A 175 7.47 7.26 35.85
N GLN A 176 7.77 7.83 37.02
CA GLN A 176 6.96 8.88 37.60
C GLN A 176 6.92 10.14 36.71
N GLU A 177 8.05 10.56 36.13
CA GLU A 177 8.08 11.70 35.18
C GLU A 177 7.24 11.40 33.93
N PHE A 178 7.32 10.17 33.41
CA PHE A 178 6.49 9.73 32.28
C PHE A 178 4.99 9.76 32.62
N GLU A 179 4.58 9.17 33.74
CA GLU A 179 3.18 9.10 34.15
C GLU A 179 2.61 10.48 34.46
N GLN A 180 3.38 11.36 35.11
CA GLN A 180 3.01 12.75 35.33
C GLN A 180 2.81 13.49 34.00
N LYS A 181 3.70 13.28 33.02
CA LYS A 181 3.56 13.90 31.71
C LYS A 181 2.33 13.38 30.97
N PHE A 182 2.12 12.07 30.98
CA PHE A 182 0.97 11.43 30.36
C PHE A 182 -0.33 11.96 30.97
N LEU A 183 -0.44 11.99 32.29
CA LEU A 183 -1.59 12.54 33.02
C LEU A 183 -1.80 14.02 32.70
N ALA A 184 -0.74 14.84 32.69
CA ALA A 184 -0.84 16.26 32.38
C ALA A 184 -1.35 16.53 30.95
N LYS A 185 -1.01 15.67 29.97
CA LYS A 185 -1.41 15.84 28.56
C LYS A 185 -2.76 15.22 28.22
N THR A 186 -3.12 14.12 28.89
CA THR A 186 -4.31 13.32 28.56
C THR A 186 -5.42 13.42 29.61
N LYS A 187 -5.11 13.83 30.84
CA LYS A 187 -5.98 13.74 32.03
C LYS A 187 -6.40 12.31 32.41
N ASN A 188 -5.64 11.31 31.95
CA ASN A 188 -5.85 9.91 32.28
C ASN A 188 -4.58 9.36 32.95
N ASP A 189 -4.75 8.43 33.89
CA ASP A 189 -3.63 7.71 34.48
C ASP A 189 -3.12 6.64 33.51
N TRP A 190 -1.79 6.49 33.43
CA TRP A 190 -1.15 5.51 32.55
C TRP A 190 -1.54 4.06 32.91
N SER A 191 -1.70 3.76 34.20
CA SER A 191 -2.12 2.45 34.70
C SER A 191 -3.55 2.09 34.25
N ASN A 192 -4.42 3.08 34.02
CA ASN A 192 -5.80 2.89 33.58
C ASN A 192 -6.02 3.23 32.09
N ARG A 193 -4.94 3.24 31.29
CA ARG A 193 -4.99 3.60 29.85
C ARG A 193 -5.93 2.72 29.01
N ASN A 194 -6.23 1.51 29.43
CA ASN A 194 -7.20 0.64 28.75
C ASN A 194 -8.65 1.18 28.81
N ASN A 195 -8.96 2.00 29.81
CA ASN A 195 -10.24 2.69 29.97
C ASN A 195 -10.11 4.19 29.63
N PHE A 196 -9.35 4.52 28.57
CA PHE A 196 -9.05 5.89 28.20
C PHE A 196 -10.32 6.72 27.91
N VAL A 197 -10.43 7.89 28.56
CA VAL A 197 -11.50 8.86 28.32
C VAL A 197 -10.95 10.07 27.59
N SER A 198 -11.53 10.40 26.44
CA SER A 198 -11.14 11.59 25.67
C SER A 198 -11.76 12.85 26.27
N TYR A 199 -10.93 13.84 26.58
CA TYR A 199 -11.38 15.15 27.10
C TYR A 199 -11.22 16.26 26.05
N PRO A 200 -12.17 17.21 25.97
CA PRO A 200 -12.04 18.37 25.10
C PRO A 200 -10.70 19.10 25.29
N LYS A 201 -10.07 19.49 24.17
CA LYS A 201 -8.77 20.18 24.14
C LYS A 201 -7.62 19.46 24.87
N SER A 202 -7.76 18.16 25.12
CA SER A 202 -6.69 17.31 25.66
C SER A 202 -6.15 16.39 24.57
N TYR A 203 -4.99 15.78 24.77
CA TYR A 203 -4.47 14.80 23.81
C TYR A 203 -5.19 13.46 23.98
N ALA A 204 -5.38 12.75 22.87
CA ALA A 204 -5.81 11.36 22.86
C ALA A 204 -4.59 10.45 22.74
N TRP A 205 -4.59 9.33 23.47
CA TRP A 205 -3.58 8.30 23.33
C TRP A 205 -3.90 7.40 22.13
N LEU A 206 -2.89 7.16 21.30
CA LEU A 206 -2.94 6.25 20.17
C LEU A 206 -2.35 4.91 20.60
N GLU A 207 -3.20 3.90 20.61
CA GLU A 207 -2.81 2.55 21.00
C GLU A 207 -1.93 1.93 19.91
N MET A 208 -0.72 1.53 20.31
CA MET A 208 0.27 0.91 19.43
C MET A 208 0.27 -0.60 19.64
N ASP A 209 0.28 -1.35 18.55
CA ASP A 209 0.45 -2.80 18.60
C ASP A 209 1.95 -3.15 18.68
N TYR A 210 2.38 -3.55 19.87
CA TYR A 210 3.76 -3.97 20.17
C TYR A 210 3.95 -5.50 20.09
N SER A 211 2.97 -6.25 19.59
CA SER A 211 3.01 -7.71 19.56
C SER A 211 4.10 -8.32 18.65
N GLY A 212 4.82 -7.49 17.87
CA GLY A 212 6.00 -7.92 17.10
C GLY A 212 7.23 -8.13 17.98
N LYS A 213 7.42 -9.35 18.49
CA LYS A 213 8.69 -9.75 19.13
C LYS A 213 9.71 -10.22 18.10
N LYS A 214 10.94 -9.71 18.27
CA LYS A 214 12.25 -10.09 17.71
C LYS A 214 12.56 -9.71 16.25
N ASN A 215 13.56 -8.84 16.12
CA ASN A 215 14.42 -8.58 14.97
C ASN A 215 13.80 -7.90 13.73
N GLU A 216 13.51 -6.59 13.81
CA GLU A 216 13.69 -5.73 12.65
C GLU A 216 15.20 -5.60 12.35
N SER A 217 15.78 -6.60 11.66
CA SER A 217 16.97 -6.32 10.86
C SER A 217 16.50 -5.51 9.65
N THR A 218 16.82 -4.23 9.68
CA THR A 218 16.70 -3.26 8.59
C THR A 218 16.90 -3.90 7.21
N VAL A 219 15.90 -3.81 6.34
CA VAL A 219 16.12 -3.93 4.89
C VAL A 219 16.95 -2.72 4.48
N THR A 220 18.26 -2.88 4.53
CA THR A 220 19.21 -1.97 3.89
C THR A 220 19.21 -2.32 2.41
N GLU A 221 18.40 -1.62 1.61
CA GLU A 221 18.81 -1.38 0.23
C GLU A 221 19.87 -0.29 0.25
N ASN A 222 21.11 -0.67 0.54
CA ASN A 222 22.27 0.18 0.27
C ASN A 222 22.50 0.23 -1.25
N PRO A 223 22.52 1.40 -1.91
CA PRO A 223 22.80 1.51 -3.35
C PRO A 223 24.26 1.25 -3.74
N GLY A 224 25.08 0.63 -2.87
CA GLY A 224 26.54 0.66 -2.97
C GLY A 224 27.31 -0.61 -2.61
N HIS A 225 26.66 -1.75 -2.34
CA HIS A 225 27.37 -3.01 -2.10
C HIS A 225 27.01 -4.07 -3.15
N SER A 226 27.58 -3.88 -4.33
CA SER A 226 27.91 -4.99 -5.21
C SER A 226 29.05 -5.77 -4.56
N LEU A 227 28.75 -6.92 -3.94
CA LEU A 227 29.62 -8.10 -3.82
C LEU A 227 28.88 -9.21 -3.04
N GLY A 228 28.28 -10.17 -3.76
CA GLY A 228 28.35 -11.57 -3.34
C GLY A 228 27.15 -12.28 -2.70
N LYS A 229 25.89 -11.82 -2.81
CA LYS A 229 24.75 -12.74 -2.64
C LYS A 229 24.32 -13.25 -4.01
N GLN A 230 24.64 -14.52 -4.30
CA GLN A 230 23.99 -15.26 -5.39
C GLN A 230 22.47 -15.11 -5.22
N PRO A 231 21.70 -14.81 -6.29
CA PRO A 231 20.25 -14.84 -6.19
C PRO A 231 19.86 -16.27 -5.85
N GLN A 232 19.34 -16.50 -4.64
CA GLN A 232 18.59 -17.73 -4.41
C GLN A 232 17.41 -17.69 -5.38
N GLU A 233 17.41 -18.58 -6.36
CA GLU A 233 16.27 -18.73 -7.26
C GLU A 233 15.05 -19.07 -6.41
N SER A 234 14.03 -18.22 -6.50
CA SER A 234 12.77 -18.46 -5.80
C SER A 234 12.18 -19.79 -6.24
N LYS A 235 11.57 -20.52 -5.31
CA LYS A 235 10.81 -21.73 -5.65
C LYS A 235 9.56 -21.42 -6.48
N LEU A 236 9.17 -20.14 -6.54
CA LEU A 236 8.01 -19.68 -7.29
C LEU A 236 8.32 -19.55 -8.77
N GLU A 237 7.31 -19.80 -9.59
CA GLU A 237 7.37 -19.46 -11.01
C GLU A 237 7.65 -17.94 -11.17
N PRO A 238 8.53 -17.50 -12.10
CA PRO A 238 8.93 -16.10 -12.21
C PRO A 238 7.78 -15.08 -12.33
N ARG A 239 6.68 -15.47 -12.97
CA ARG A 239 5.46 -14.64 -13.10
C ARG A 239 4.78 -14.43 -11.75
N VAL A 240 4.66 -15.49 -10.95
CA VAL A 240 4.11 -15.46 -9.59
C VAL A 240 5.05 -14.68 -8.67
N ALA A 241 6.35 -14.96 -8.70
CA ALA A 241 7.35 -14.24 -7.91
C ALA A 241 7.28 -12.73 -8.14
N LYS A 242 7.19 -12.30 -9.40
CA LYS A 242 7.02 -10.88 -9.76
C LYS A 242 5.73 -10.29 -9.19
N PHE A 243 4.61 -11.01 -9.29
CA PHE A 243 3.33 -10.55 -8.75
C PHE A 243 3.36 -10.44 -7.22
N ILE A 244 3.91 -11.43 -6.52
CA ILE A 244 4.05 -11.41 -5.06
C ILE A 244 4.96 -10.26 -4.61
N SER A 245 6.06 -10.01 -5.33
CA SER A 245 6.93 -8.86 -5.06
C SER A 245 6.23 -7.51 -5.22
N LEU A 246 5.18 -7.43 -6.05
CA LEU A 246 4.39 -6.21 -6.24
C LEU A 246 3.38 -6.03 -5.10
N VAL A 247 2.59 -7.06 -4.77
CA VAL A 247 1.48 -6.94 -3.81
C VAL A 247 1.92 -7.03 -2.34
N CYS A 248 3.04 -7.70 -2.05
CA CYS A 248 3.63 -7.83 -0.71
C CYS A 248 4.78 -6.85 -0.48
N ASN A 249 4.73 -5.66 -1.09
CA ASN A 249 5.75 -4.62 -0.93
C ASN A 249 5.36 -3.62 0.16
N VAL A 250 6.02 -3.71 1.32
CA VAL A 250 5.79 -2.83 2.48
C VAL A 250 6.14 -1.37 2.18
N SER A 251 7.17 -1.13 1.36
CA SER A 251 7.56 0.24 0.95
C SER A 251 6.47 0.90 0.10
N MET A 252 5.92 0.16 -0.86
CA MET A 252 4.77 0.62 -1.67
C MET A 252 3.55 0.89 -0.79
N MET A 253 3.26 0.03 0.20
CA MET A 253 2.16 0.28 1.16
C MET A 253 2.38 1.57 1.95
N ASN A 254 3.61 1.83 2.41
CA ASN A 254 3.95 3.09 3.10
C ASN A 254 3.79 4.31 2.20
N GLN A 255 4.23 4.22 0.94
CA GLN A 255 4.10 5.31 -0.02
C GLN A 255 2.63 5.64 -0.31
N GLN A 256 1.82 4.63 -0.61
CA GLN A 256 0.38 4.79 -0.86
C GLN A 256 -0.35 5.41 0.36
N MET A 257 0.10 5.08 1.57
CA MET A 257 -0.40 5.68 2.81
C MET A 257 -0.08 7.18 2.94
N MET A 258 1.11 7.59 2.54
CA MET A 258 1.47 9.01 2.51
C MET A 258 0.64 9.78 1.47
N GLU A 259 0.41 9.19 0.29
CA GLU A 259 -0.41 9.80 -0.77
C GLU A 259 -1.87 10.04 -0.36
N ILE A 260 -2.45 9.16 0.47
CA ILE A 260 -3.81 9.33 1.02
C ILE A 260 -3.87 10.30 2.22
N GLY A 261 -2.74 10.93 2.58
CA GLY A 261 -2.61 11.94 3.62
C GLY A 261 -2.44 11.38 5.04
N TYR A 262 -2.20 10.08 5.17
CA TYR A 262 -1.90 9.44 6.45
C TYR A 262 -0.43 9.63 6.83
N ASN A 263 -0.16 9.93 8.10
CA ASN A 263 1.21 10.11 8.58
C ASN A 263 1.82 8.77 9.02
N ALA A 264 2.36 8.02 8.06
CA ALA A 264 3.02 6.74 8.30
C ALA A 264 4.28 6.85 9.19
N LYS A 265 4.96 8.01 9.23
CA LYS A 265 6.12 8.24 10.11
C LYS A 265 5.74 8.22 11.59
N LYS A 266 4.49 8.54 11.93
CA LYS A 266 4.00 8.61 13.31
C LYS A 266 3.39 7.32 13.83
N LEU A 267 2.59 6.71 12.97
CA LEU A 267 1.99 5.40 13.21
C LEU A 267 2.45 4.51 12.05
N PRO A 268 3.60 3.84 12.21
CA PRO A 268 4.06 2.87 11.21
C PRO A 268 3.00 1.79 11.02
N LEU A 269 2.85 1.33 9.77
CA LEU A 269 1.77 0.44 9.33
C LEU A 269 1.60 -0.80 10.20
N GLY A 270 2.70 -1.43 10.61
CA GLY A 270 2.67 -2.62 11.43
C GLY A 270 2.54 -2.37 12.93
N LYS A 271 2.09 -1.18 13.35
CA LYS A 271 1.83 -0.82 14.75
C LYS A 271 0.47 -0.17 14.97
N LEU A 272 -0.32 0.01 13.92
CA LEU A 272 -1.69 0.52 14.05
C LEU A 272 -2.58 -0.56 14.66
N SER A 273 -3.19 -0.29 15.81
CA SER A 273 -4.09 -1.26 16.43
C SER A 273 -5.43 -1.36 15.69
N LYS A 274 -5.98 -2.58 15.62
CA LYS A 274 -7.34 -2.82 15.11
C LYS A 274 -8.40 -1.97 15.84
N SER A 275 -8.24 -1.75 17.14
CA SER A 275 -9.12 -0.90 17.95
C SER A 275 -9.13 0.56 17.45
N THR A 276 -7.98 1.09 17.04
CA THR A 276 -7.85 2.47 16.49
C THR A 276 -8.58 2.59 15.15
N ILE A 277 -8.48 1.58 14.29
CA ILE A 277 -9.20 1.54 13.00
C ILE A 277 -10.72 1.49 13.22
N LEU A 278 -11.19 0.66 14.16
CA LEU A 278 -12.61 0.57 14.52
C LEU A 278 -13.15 1.90 15.08
N LYS A 279 -12.40 2.57 15.98
CA LYS A 279 -12.73 3.93 16.44
C LYS A 279 -12.83 4.92 15.27
N GLY A 280 -11.94 4.81 14.28
CA GLY A 280 -12.01 5.60 13.05
C GLY A 280 -13.33 5.41 12.30
N TYR A 281 -13.78 4.17 12.13
CA TYR A 281 -15.08 3.86 11.54
C TYR A 281 -16.26 4.42 12.33
N GLU A 282 -16.23 4.32 13.67
CA GLU A 282 -17.29 4.85 14.54
C GLU A 282 -17.45 6.38 14.38
N VAL A 283 -16.33 7.11 14.28
CA VAL A 283 -16.36 8.55 14.03
C VAL A 283 -16.91 8.86 12.63
N LEU A 284 -16.50 8.10 11.61
CA LEU A 284 -17.05 8.22 10.25
C LEU A 284 -18.56 7.93 10.20
N LYS A 285 -19.04 6.97 11.00
CA LYS A 285 -20.47 6.67 11.15
C LYS A 285 -21.23 7.82 11.80
N ARG A 286 -20.65 8.47 12.81
CA ARG A 286 -21.23 9.68 13.40
C ARG A 286 -21.25 10.83 12.40
N LEU A 287 -20.18 11.03 11.62
CA LEU A 287 -20.13 12.03 10.53
C LEU A 287 -21.23 11.78 9.51
N ALA A 288 -21.37 10.55 9.03
CA ALA A 288 -22.40 10.14 8.07
C ALA A 288 -23.82 10.51 8.53
N ASN A 289 -24.13 10.39 9.82
CA ASN A 289 -25.46 10.67 10.36
C ASN A 289 -25.79 12.17 10.45
N VAL A 290 -24.78 13.05 10.37
CA VAL A 290 -24.95 14.50 10.51
C VAL A 290 -24.60 15.30 9.26
N ILE A 291 -23.92 14.68 8.28
CA ILE A 291 -23.42 15.36 7.08
C ILE A 291 -24.53 16.02 6.27
N ASP A 292 -25.69 15.37 6.16
CA ASP A 292 -26.86 15.91 5.43
C ASP A 292 -27.56 17.04 6.19
N LYS A 293 -27.35 17.14 7.51
CA LYS A 293 -27.96 18.19 8.35
C LYS A 293 -27.22 19.52 8.28
N GLY A 294 -25.97 19.52 7.79
CA GLY A 294 -25.19 20.74 7.57
C GLY A 294 -24.75 21.50 8.83
N ASP A 295 -24.81 20.90 10.03
CA ASP A 295 -24.30 21.55 11.24
C ASP A 295 -22.77 21.61 11.22
N ARG A 296 -22.25 22.72 10.69
CA ARG A 296 -20.82 22.97 10.56
C ARG A 296 -20.07 22.81 11.87
N LYS A 297 -20.68 23.20 13.00
CA LYS A 297 -20.01 23.14 14.30
C LYS A 297 -19.75 21.69 14.71
N VAL A 298 -20.73 20.82 14.49
CA VAL A 298 -20.62 19.39 14.77
C VAL A 298 -19.69 18.70 13.77
N LEU A 299 -19.75 19.07 12.48
CA LEU A 299 -18.87 18.53 11.45
C LEU A 299 -17.40 18.86 11.72
N GLU A 300 -17.08 20.08 12.15
CA GLU A 300 -15.72 20.47 12.55
C GLU A 300 -15.23 19.66 13.75
N GLN A 301 -16.09 19.43 14.74
CA GLN A 301 -15.76 18.64 15.92
C GLN A 301 -15.47 17.18 15.55
N LEU A 302 -16.37 16.54 14.80
CA LEU A 302 -16.22 15.15 14.38
C LEU A 302 -15.05 14.95 13.39
N SER A 303 -14.81 15.92 12.50
CA SER A 303 -13.63 15.89 11.64
C SER A 303 -12.34 15.94 12.47
N GLY A 304 -12.30 16.80 13.50
CA GLY A 304 -11.18 16.85 14.45
C GLY A 304 -11.03 15.56 15.24
N GLU A 305 -12.13 14.94 15.66
CA GLU A 305 -12.13 13.63 16.33
C GLU A 305 -11.53 12.54 15.44
N LEU A 306 -11.90 12.50 14.15
CA LEU A 306 -11.34 11.54 13.19
C LEU A 306 -9.84 11.74 13.04
N TYR A 307 -9.39 12.99 12.85
CA TYR A 307 -7.97 13.31 12.67
C TYR A 307 -7.15 13.13 13.94
N THR A 308 -7.80 13.14 15.10
CA THR A 308 -7.20 12.80 16.38
C THR A 308 -6.96 11.30 16.47
N VAL A 309 -7.91 10.46 16.06
CA VAL A 309 -7.80 8.99 16.08
C VAL A 309 -6.90 8.47 14.96
N ILE A 310 -7.01 9.04 13.76
CA ILE A 310 -6.24 8.69 12.57
C ILE A 310 -5.36 9.89 12.22
N PRO A 311 -4.06 9.90 12.56
CA PRO A 311 -3.17 11.03 12.33
C PRO A 311 -2.98 11.34 10.85
N HIS A 312 -3.23 12.58 10.50
CA HIS A 312 -3.03 13.08 9.14
C HIS A 312 -1.98 14.16 9.09
N ASP A 313 -1.18 14.14 8.04
CA ASP A 313 -0.33 15.26 7.69
C ASP A 313 -1.08 16.21 6.76
N PHE A 314 -1.30 17.44 7.23
CA PHE A 314 -1.94 18.50 6.46
C PHE A 314 -0.95 19.59 6.06
N GLY A 315 0.36 19.39 6.28
CA GLY A 315 1.36 20.44 6.15
C GLY A 315 0.97 21.68 6.96
N PHE A 316 1.27 22.87 6.44
CA PHE A 316 0.90 24.15 7.08
C PHE A 316 -0.47 24.70 6.64
N LYS A 317 -1.25 23.92 5.90
CA LYS A 317 -2.61 24.32 5.47
C LYS A 317 -3.55 24.46 6.66
N LYS A 318 -4.59 25.30 6.51
CA LYS A 318 -5.55 25.55 7.59
C LYS A 318 -6.48 24.35 7.75
N MET A 319 -6.67 23.91 9.00
CA MET A 319 -7.51 22.75 9.31
C MET A 319 -8.96 22.90 8.83
N CYS A 320 -9.48 24.13 8.74
CA CYS A 320 -10.84 24.40 8.27
C CYS A 320 -11.09 23.97 6.81
N GLU A 321 -10.04 23.80 6.00
CA GLU A 321 -10.13 23.29 4.63
C GLU A 321 -10.42 21.78 4.60
N PHE A 322 -10.05 21.08 5.67
CA PHE A 322 -10.16 19.63 5.80
C PHE A 322 -11.40 19.19 6.58
N VAL A 323 -12.39 20.06 6.75
CA VAL A 323 -13.70 19.65 7.31
C VAL A 323 -14.35 18.66 6.35
N ILE A 324 -14.87 17.56 6.91
CA ILE A 324 -15.61 16.53 6.20
C ILE A 324 -17.08 16.95 6.16
N ASP A 325 -17.42 17.76 5.16
CA ASP A 325 -18.71 18.42 4.99
C ASP A 325 -19.48 17.97 3.74
N THR A 326 -18.90 17.06 2.95
CA THR A 326 -19.51 16.54 1.73
C THR A 326 -19.47 15.00 1.71
N PRO A 327 -20.47 14.33 1.15
CA PRO A 327 -20.48 12.87 1.00
C PRO A 327 -19.23 12.34 0.27
N GLN A 328 -18.69 13.11 -0.68
CA GLN A 328 -17.48 12.75 -1.42
C GLN A 328 -16.23 12.76 -0.51
N LYS A 329 -16.07 13.77 0.35
CA LYS A 329 -14.98 13.78 1.35
C LYS A 329 -15.12 12.63 2.34
N LEU A 330 -16.35 12.36 2.80
CA LEU A 330 -16.63 11.23 3.70
C LEU A 330 -16.26 9.90 3.05
N LYS A 331 -16.66 9.67 1.80
CA LYS A 331 -16.32 8.47 1.03
C LYS A 331 -14.80 8.29 0.90
N ARG A 332 -14.05 9.35 0.56
CA ARG A 332 -12.58 9.28 0.47
C ARG A 332 -11.93 8.90 1.81
N LYS A 333 -12.47 9.40 2.94
CA LYS A 333 -11.96 9.05 4.28
C LYS A 333 -12.36 7.64 4.69
N LEU A 334 -13.52 7.16 4.26
CA LEU A 334 -13.93 5.77 4.44
C LEU A 334 -12.99 4.81 3.71
N GLU A 335 -12.74 5.04 2.42
CA GLU A 335 -11.82 4.24 1.60
C GLU A 335 -10.39 4.23 2.17
N MET A 336 -9.96 5.35 2.76
CA MET A 336 -8.68 5.43 3.45
C MET A 336 -8.62 4.55 4.71
N VAL A 337 -9.68 4.54 5.54
CA VAL A 337 -9.74 3.66 6.73
C VAL A 337 -9.87 2.18 6.34
N GLU A 338 -10.53 1.88 5.22
CA GLU A 338 -10.54 0.53 4.63
C GLU A 338 -9.13 0.10 4.22
N ALA A 339 -8.39 0.96 3.52
CA ALA A 339 -6.99 0.67 3.15
C ALA A 339 -6.09 0.47 4.39
N LEU A 340 -6.29 1.26 5.46
CA LEU A 340 -5.60 1.05 6.75
C LEU A 340 -5.87 -0.34 7.33
N ALA A 341 -7.11 -0.82 7.26
CA ALA A 341 -7.49 -2.13 7.75
C ALA A 341 -6.85 -3.28 6.94
N GLU A 342 -6.78 -3.14 5.62
CA GLU A 342 -6.13 -4.15 4.77
C GLU A 342 -4.61 -4.19 4.98
N ILE A 343 -3.99 -3.02 5.18
CA ILE A 343 -2.56 -2.93 5.44
C ILE A 343 -2.20 -3.45 6.84
N GLU A 344 -3.03 -3.23 7.85
CA GLU A 344 -2.83 -3.82 9.19
C GLU A 344 -2.81 -5.35 9.11
N VAL A 345 -3.73 -5.94 8.35
CA VAL A 345 -3.74 -7.38 8.07
C VAL A 345 -2.48 -7.80 7.32
N ALA A 346 -2.13 -7.10 6.24
CA ALA A 346 -0.97 -7.43 5.41
C ALA A 346 0.33 -7.37 6.22
N THR A 347 0.51 -6.34 7.05
CA THR A 347 1.72 -6.19 7.87
C THR A 347 1.82 -7.23 8.97
N LYS A 348 0.71 -7.71 9.54
CA LYS A 348 0.72 -8.85 10.46
C LYS A 348 1.13 -10.13 9.76
N LEU A 349 0.53 -10.42 8.61
CA LEU A 349 0.86 -11.59 7.79
C LEU A 349 2.33 -11.61 7.36
N LEU A 350 2.93 -10.44 7.07
CA LEU A 350 4.33 -10.35 6.63
C LEU A 350 5.34 -10.34 7.79
N LYS A 351 4.91 -10.10 9.04
CA LYS A 351 5.79 -10.00 10.23
C LYS A 351 5.99 -11.33 10.95
N ASP A 352 4.97 -12.18 10.99
CA ASP A 352 4.96 -13.42 11.78
C ASP A 352 6.00 -14.46 11.30
N ASP A 353 6.65 -14.24 10.15
CA ASP A 353 7.43 -15.29 9.46
C ASP A 353 8.95 -15.07 9.40
N THR A 354 9.48 -14.05 10.08
CA THR A 354 10.93 -13.76 10.12
C THR A 354 11.77 -14.86 10.81
N GLU A 355 11.13 -15.89 11.38
CA GLU A 355 11.80 -17.06 11.97
C GLU A 355 12.09 -18.20 10.95
N MET A 356 11.58 -18.13 9.73
CA MET A 356 11.79 -19.17 8.71
C MET A 356 13.02 -18.87 7.84
N GLN A 357 14.09 -19.66 7.99
CA GLN A 357 15.23 -19.67 7.05
C GLN A 357 14.78 -20.22 5.68
N GLY A 358 14.19 -19.37 4.84
CA GLY A 358 13.66 -19.72 3.52
C GLY A 358 13.68 -18.55 2.53
N ASP A 359 13.22 -18.79 1.31
CA ASP A 359 12.99 -17.74 0.31
C ASP A 359 11.86 -16.81 0.78
N PRO A 360 12.13 -15.52 1.08
CA PRO A 360 11.13 -14.61 1.61
C PRO A 360 9.88 -14.46 0.73
N LEU A 361 10.03 -14.50 -0.60
CA LEU A 361 8.90 -14.39 -1.52
C LEU A 361 8.03 -15.64 -1.49
N TYR A 362 8.64 -16.82 -1.38
CA TYR A 362 7.91 -18.07 -1.22
C TYR A 362 7.14 -18.11 0.10
N THR A 363 7.75 -17.64 1.19
CA THR A 363 7.06 -17.54 2.48
C THR A 363 5.86 -16.60 2.41
N HIS A 364 6.03 -15.39 1.86
CA HIS A 364 4.90 -14.47 1.67
C HIS A 364 3.78 -15.09 0.83
N TYR A 365 4.13 -15.83 -0.23
CA TYR A 365 3.16 -16.55 -1.05
C TYR A 365 2.38 -17.60 -0.25
N GLN A 366 3.05 -18.38 0.60
CA GLN A 366 2.40 -19.39 1.44
C GLN A 366 1.39 -18.75 2.40
N CYS A 367 1.71 -17.59 2.99
CA CYS A 367 0.82 -16.87 3.91
C CYS A 367 -0.43 -16.29 3.25
N LEU A 368 -0.46 -16.21 1.91
CA LEU A 368 -1.67 -15.85 1.19
C LEU A 368 -2.70 -16.99 1.14
N HIS A 369 -2.32 -18.24 1.44
CA HIS A 369 -3.24 -19.39 1.36
C HIS A 369 -4.07 -19.41 0.06
N CYS A 370 -3.43 -19.01 -1.04
CA CYS A 370 -4.05 -18.75 -2.33
C CYS A 370 -3.13 -19.20 -3.45
N GLU A 371 -3.53 -20.25 -4.16
CA GLU A 371 -2.82 -20.76 -5.31
C GLU A 371 -3.00 -19.80 -6.49
N LEU A 372 -1.87 -19.44 -7.11
CA LEU A 372 -1.81 -18.57 -8.30
C LEU A 372 -1.15 -19.35 -9.44
N VAL A 373 -1.94 -19.72 -10.45
CA VAL A 373 -1.46 -20.44 -11.64
C VAL A 373 -1.48 -19.50 -12.83
N PRO A 374 -0.32 -19.16 -13.44
CA PRO A 374 -0.29 -18.29 -14.60
C PRO A 374 -1.03 -18.89 -15.79
N VAL A 375 -1.87 -18.06 -16.42
CA VAL A 375 -2.56 -18.42 -17.66
C VAL A 375 -1.63 -18.13 -18.83
N GLU A 376 -1.49 -19.11 -19.74
CA GLU A 376 -0.58 -18.99 -20.89
C GLU A 376 -1.10 -18.06 -21.97
N PHE A 377 -0.17 -17.33 -22.59
CA PHE A 377 -0.51 -16.43 -23.69
C PHE A 377 -1.04 -17.19 -24.91
N GLY A 378 -2.15 -16.72 -25.46
CA GLY A 378 -2.77 -17.28 -26.66
C GLY A 378 -3.64 -18.52 -26.42
N CYS A 379 -3.86 -18.91 -25.16
CA CYS A 379 -4.92 -19.88 -24.85
C CYS A 379 -6.31 -19.22 -24.94
N VAL A 380 -7.35 -20.05 -25.08
CA VAL A 380 -8.74 -19.58 -25.21
C VAL A 380 -9.16 -18.73 -24.01
N GLU A 381 -8.79 -19.13 -22.80
CA GLU A 381 -9.06 -18.39 -21.57
C GLU A 381 -8.47 -16.98 -21.59
N PHE A 382 -7.20 -16.85 -22.01
CA PHE A 382 -6.55 -15.55 -22.13
C PHE A 382 -7.28 -14.66 -23.14
N SER A 383 -7.59 -15.19 -24.33
CA SER A 383 -8.27 -14.44 -25.39
C SER A 383 -9.68 -14.00 -24.97
N MET A 384 -10.43 -14.85 -24.26
CA MET A 384 -11.76 -14.49 -23.75
C MET A 384 -11.69 -13.35 -22.73
N ILE A 385 -10.71 -13.37 -21.83
CA ILE A 385 -10.53 -12.30 -20.83
C ILE A 385 -10.08 -11.00 -21.51
N GLU A 386 -9.16 -11.08 -22.48
CA GLU A 386 -8.72 -9.93 -23.27
C GLU A 386 -9.87 -9.30 -24.06
N GLU A 387 -10.71 -10.13 -24.70
CA GLU A 387 -11.90 -9.67 -25.40
C GLU A 387 -12.91 -9.05 -24.43
N TYR A 388 -13.15 -9.68 -23.28
CA TYR A 388 -14.08 -9.16 -22.28
C TYR A 388 -13.63 -7.79 -21.75
N MET A 389 -12.33 -7.62 -21.48
CA MET A 389 -11.75 -6.34 -21.09
C MET A 389 -11.95 -5.26 -22.14
N LYS A 390 -11.64 -5.55 -23.42
CA LYS A 390 -11.76 -4.60 -24.53
C LYS A 390 -13.22 -4.19 -24.77
N ASN A 391 -14.12 -5.17 -24.79
CA ASN A 391 -15.54 -4.94 -25.07
C ASN A 391 -16.24 -4.16 -23.95
N THR A 392 -15.68 -4.16 -22.73
CA THR A 392 -16.30 -3.52 -21.56
C THR A 392 -15.50 -2.33 -21.02
N HIS A 393 -14.66 -1.73 -21.87
CA HIS A 393 -14.06 -0.43 -21.60
C HIS A 393 -15.06 0.67 -21.95
N ALA A 394 -15.69 1.27 -20.93
CA ALA A 394 -16.66 2.35 -21.13
C ALA A 394 -16.08 3.56 -21.88
N GLU A 395 -16.83 4.11 -22.83
CA GLU A 395 -16.44 5.25 -23.66
C GLU A 395 -16.13 6.52 -22.86
N THR A 396 -16.78 6.70 -21.71
CA THR A 396 -16.56 7.82 -20.79
C THR A 396 -15.24 7.74 -20.03
N HIS A 397 -14.57 6.58 -20.03
CA HIS A 397 -13.28 6.35 -19.39
C HIS A 397 -12.14 6.30 -20.43
N SER A 398 -12.18 7.19 -21.42
CA SER A 398 -11.22 7.26 -22.53
C SER A 398 -9.89 7.95 -22.18
N ASN A 399 -9.75 8.45 -20.96
CA ASN A 399 -8.56 9.14 -20.47
C ASN A 399 -7.37 8.19 -20.18
N TYR A 400 -7.56 6.87 -20.27
CA TYR A 400 -6.51 5.87 -20.13
C TYR A 400 -6.78 4.64 -21.00
N THR A 401 -5.71 3.88 -21.26
CA THR A 401 -5.75 2.55 -21.86
C THR A 401 -5.09 1.56 -20.91
N VAL A 402 -5.44 0.28 -21.03
CA VAL A 402 -4.89 -0.77 -20.16
C VAL A 402 -4.35 -1.90 -21.01
N ASP A 403 -3.12 -2.30 -20.70
CA ASP A 403 -2.47 -3.47 -21.26
C ASP A 403 -2.48 -4.61 -20.24
N ILE A 404 -2.89 -5.81 -20.65
CA ILE A 404 -2.82 -7.00 -19.81
C ILE A 404 -1.35 -7.43 -19.67
N VAL A 405 -0.80 -7.29 -18.47
CA VAL A 405 0.57 -7.73 -18.17
C VAL A 405 0.62 -9.23 -17.92
N GLN A 406 -0.29 -9.75 -17.08
CA GLN A 406 -0.36 -11.16 -16.71
C GLN A 406 -1.76 -11.51 -16.21
N ILE A 407 -2.20 -12.75 -16.47
CA ILE A 407 -3.43 -13.33 -15.92
C ILE A 407 -3.03 -14.52 -15.04
N PHE A 408 -3.67 -14.65 -13.88
CA PHE A 408 -3.53 -15.79 -12.98
C PHE A 408 -4.90 -16.41 -12.75
N ARG A 409 -4.99 -17.74 -12.82
CA ARG A 409 -6.08 -18.48 -12.20
C ARG A 409 -5.79 -18.54 -10.71
N THR A 410 -6.77 -18.12 -9.91
CA THR A 410 -6.65 -18.03 -8.46
C THR A 410 -7.51 -19.09 -7.79
N SER A 411 -6.95 -19.85 -6.84
CA SER A 411 -7.70 -20.82 -6.03
C SER A 411 -7.38 -20.60 -4.54
N ARG A 412 -8.33 -20.02 -3.83
CA ARG A 412 -8.21 -19.73 -2.39
C ARG A 412 -8.58 -20.94 -1.54
N GLU A 413 -7.84 -21.14 -0.45
CA GLU A 413 -8.10 -22.22 0.50
C GLU A 413 -9.53 -22.14 1.08
N GLY A 414 -10.24 -23.28 0.99
CA GLY A 414 -11.63 -23.44 1.45
C GLY A 414 -12.69 -22.66 0.65
N GLU A 415 -12.33 -21.88 -0.37
CA GLU A 415 -13.30 -21.05 -1.10
C GLU A 415 -14.26 -21.88 -1.95
N ALA A 416 -13.74 -22.87 -2.68
CA ALA A 416 -14.56 -23.79 -3.47
C ALA A 416 -15.59 -24.56 -2.60
N GLU A 417 -15.22 -24.90 -1.37
CA GLU A 417 -16.11 -25.59 -0.42
C GLU A 417 -17.21 -24.66 0.08
N ARG A 418 -16.88 -23.43 0.47
CA ARG A 418 -17.86 -22.41 0.88
C ARG A 418 -18.81 -22.06 -0.26
N PHE A 419 -18.31 -22.06 -1.49
CA PHE A 419 -19.07 -21.72 -2.69
C PHE A 419 -19.96 -22.87 -3.19
N ARG A 420 -19.62 -24.14 -2.88
CA ARG A 420 -20.34 -25.35 -3.33
C ARG A 420 -21.85 -25.30 -3.09
N LYS A 421 -22.28 -24.69 -1.98
CA LYS A 421 -23.72 -24.52 -1.64
C LYS A 421 -24.50 -23.69 -2.67
N PHE A 422 -23.82 -22.93 -3.52
CA PHE A 422 -24.41 -22.10 -4.57
C PHE A 422 -24.18 -22.65 -5.98
N ALA A 423 -23.52 -23.81 -6.13
CA ALA A 423 -23.15 -24.38 -7.42
C ALA A 423 -24.37 -24.68 -8.32
N SER A 424 -25.52 -24.99 -7.73
CA SER A 424 -26.78 -25.25 -8.44
C SER A 424 -27.58 -23.99 -8.79
N THR A 425 -27.15 -22.81 -8.35
CA THR A 425 -27.86 -21.56 -8.63
C THR A 425 -27.64 -21.16 -10.08
N LYS A 426 -28.71 -20.81 -10.79
CA LYS A 426 -28.67 -20.58 -12.25
C LYS A 426 -27.98 -19.27 -12.65
N ASN A 427 -28.19 -18.19 -11.89
CA ASN A 427 -27.69 -16.87 -12.26
C ASN A 427 -26.28 -16.66 -11.70
N ARG A 428 -25.31 -17.19 -12.46
CA ARG A 428 -23.87 -17.10 -12.20
C ARG A 428 -23.27 -16.18 -13.26
N MET A 429 -22.58 -15.15 -12.81
CA MET A 429 -21.93 -14.18 -13.68
C MET A 429 -20.46 -14.08 -13.33
N LEU A 430 -19.64 -13.78 -14.32
CA LEU A 430 -18.23 -13.51 -14.14
C LEU A 430 -18.05 -11.99 -14.18
N LEU A 431 -17.71 -11.36 -13.04
CA LEU A 431 -17.74 -9.90 -12.87
C LEU A 431 -16.42 -9.35 -12.33
N TRP A 432 -16.10 -8.12 -12.71
CA TRP A 432 -14.89 -7.42 -12.34
C TRP A 432 -14.98 -6.80 -10.94
N HIS A 433 -13.90 -6.93 -10.17
CA HIS A 433 -13.67 -6.19 -8.94
C HIS A 433 -12.28 -5.54 -9.00
N GLY A 434 -12.21 -4.23 -8.76
CA GLY A 434 -10.95 -3.49 -8.67
C GLY A 434 -10.74 -2.96 -7.26
N SER A 435 -9.48 -2.91 -6.83
CA SER A 435 -9.09 -2.41 -5.52
C SER A 435 -7.66 -1.89 -5.58
N ARG A 436 -7.29 -1.01 -4.64
CA ARG A 436 -5.93 -0.48 -4.51
C ARG A 436 -4.91 -1.61 -4.38
N LEU A 437 -3.70 -1.40 -4.89
CA LEU A 437 -2.59 -2.37 -4.79
C LEU A 437 -2.35 -2.86 -3.35
N THR A 438 -2.48 -1.96 -2.37
CA THR A 438 -2.30 -2.24 -0.94
C THR A 438 -3.25 -3.28 -0.38
N ASN A 439 -4.41 -3.47 -1.01
CA ASN A 439 -5.47 -4.32 -0.47
C ASN A 439 -5.32 -5.79 -0.89
N TRP A 440 -4.51 -6.09 -1.90
CA TRP A 440 -4.45 -7.43 -2.49
C TRP A 440 -3.84 -8.49 -1.59
N THR A 441 -2.91 -8.13 -0.70
CA THR A 441 -2.38 -9.07 0.31
C THR A 441 -3.50 -9.54 1.25
N GLY A 442 -4.37 -8.63 1.69
CA GLY A 442 -5.55 -8.97 2.52
C GLY A 442 -6.63 -9.72 1.74
N ILE A 443 -6.93 -9.31 0.50
CA ILE A 443 -7.93 -9.95 -0.35
C ILE A 443 -7.53 -11.39 -0.72
N LEU A 444 -6.26 -11.65 -1.04
CA LEU A 444 -5.82 -13.00 -1.40
C LEU A 444 -5.82 -13.93 -0.17
N SER A 445 -5.39 -13.44 0.98
CA SER A 445 -5.34 -14.21 2.24
C SER A 445 -6.72 -14.48 2.85
N GLN A 446 -7.62 -13.51 2.84
CA GLN A 446 -8.90 -13.61 3.55
C GLN A 446 -10.13 -13.65 2.65
N GLY A 447 -9.99 -13.32 1.37
CA GLY A 447 -11.08 -13.14 0.42
C GLY A 447 -11.70 -11.74 0.48
N LEU A 448 -12.69 -11.49 -0.39
CA LEU A 448 -13.45 -10.24 -0.37
C LEU A 448 -14.33 -10.16 0.89
N ARG A 449 -14.18 -9.09 1.68
CA ARG A 449 -14.89 -8.90 2.94
C ARG A 449 -15.94 -7.80 2.83
N ILE A 450 -16.98 -7.90 3.64
CA ILE A 450 -17.96 -6.84 3.83
C ILE A 450 -17.41 -5.87 4.89
N ALA A 451 -17.64 -4.58 4.68
CA ALA A 451 -17.28 -3.55 5.65
C ALA A 451 -17.84 -3.87 7.06
N PRO A 452 -17.08 -3.58 8.13
CA PRO A 452 -17.45 -3.95 9.48
C PRO A 452 -18.70 -3.17 9.97
N PRO A 453 -19.44 -3.64 11.00
CA PRO A 453 -20.67 -3.00 11.47
C PRO A 453 -20.49 -1.55 11.95
N GLU A 454 -19.29 -1.19 12.38
CA GLU A 454 -18.86 0.14 12.82
C GLU A 454 -18.79 1.14 11.66
N ALA A 455 -18.55 0.68 10.41
CA ALA A 455 -18.47 1.56 9.25
C ALA A 455 -19.82 2.27 8.99
N PRO A 456 -19.83 3.51 8.46
CA PRO A 456 -21.06 4.14 7.96
C PRO A 456 -21.71 3.33 6.83
N VAL A 457 -23.02 3.48 6.63
CA VAL A 457 -23.68 3.02 5.39
C VAL A 457 -23.51 4.07 4.29
N THR A 458 -23.53 5.35 4.68
CA THR A 458 -23.26 6.50 3.79
C THR A 458 -21.82 6.43 3.27
N GLY A 459 -21.67 6.45 1.95
CA GLY A 459 -20.40 6.21 1.25
C GLY A 459 -20.46 4.98 0.34
N TYR A 460 -21.36 4.04 0.65
CA TYR A 460 -21.72 2.92 -0.22
C TYR A 460 -23.01 3.22 -0.96
N MET A 461 -23.03 3.00 -2.28
CA MET A 461 -24.18 3.34 -3.12
C MET A 461 -25.45 2.58 -2.72
N PHE A 462 -25.30 1.33 -2.27
CA PHE A 462 -26.40 0.43 -1.93
C PHE A 462 -26.19 -0.28 -0.59
N GLY A 463 -25.46 0.36 0.32
CA GLY A 463 -25.10 -0.19 1.63
C GLY A 463 -23.94 -1.18 1.62
N LYS A 464 -23.67 -1.81 2.75
CA LYS A 464 -22.46 -2.62 2.92
C LYS A 464 -22.56 -3.93 2.15
N GLY A 465 -21.59 -4.19 1.29
CA GLY A 465 -21.53 -5.42 0.50
C GLY A 465 -20.25 -5.48 -0.32
N VAL A 466 -20.10 -6.59 -1.05
CA VAL A 466 -19.03 -6.73 -2.04
C VAL A 466 -19.54 -6.22 -3.38
N TYR A 467 -18.83 -5.25 -3.95
CA TYR A 467 -19.22 -4.58 -5.18
C TYR A 467 -18.50 -5.14 -6.39
N PHE A 468 -19.26 -5.40 -7.45
CA PHE A 468 -18.78 -5.89 -8.73
C PHE A 468 -19.33 -5.03 -9.87
N ALA A 469 -18.65 -5.07 -11.02
CA ALA A 469 -19.13 -4.47 -12.26
C ALA A 469 -18.95 -5.46 -13.43
N ASP A 470 -19.90 -5.45 -14.35
CA ASP A 470 -19.76 -6.06 -15.68
C ASP A 470 -18.83 -5.24 -16.58
N MET A 471 -18.71 -3.93 -16.33
CA MET A 471 -17.83 -3.02 -17.04
C MET A 471 -16.41 -2.99 -16.44
N PHE A 472 -15.42 -3.45 -17.22
CA PHE A 472 -14.01 -3.45 -16.84
C PHE A 472 -13.53 -2.08 -16.33
N SER A 473 -13.72 -1.01 -17.12
CA SER A 473 -13.15 0.30 -16.80
C SER A 473 -13.80 0.93 -15.55
N LYS A 474 -15.03 0.53 -15.19
CA LYS A 474 -15.67 0.94 -13.94
C LYS A 474 -14.94 0.36 -12.73
N SER A 475 -14.58 -0.91 -12.78
CA SER A 475 -13.79 -1.56 -11.73
C SER A 475 -12.33 -1.09 -11.75
N ALA A 476 -11.74 -0.86 -12.92
CA ALA A 476 -10.35 -0.38 -13.04
C ALA A 476 -10.12 0.97 -12.33
N ASN A 477 -11.10 1.87 -12.31
CA ASN A 477 -11.00 3.14 -11.60
C ASN A 477 -10.79 2.98 -10.07
N TYR A 478 -11.15 1.83 -9.49
CA TYR A 478 -10.91 1.54 -8.07
C TYR A 478 -9.48 1.05 -7.78
N CYS A 479 -8.64 0.86 -8.81
CA CYS A 479 -7.23 0.53 -8.63
C CYS A 479 -6.40 1.76 -8.21
N TYR A 480 -6.89 2.98 -8.48
CA TYR A 480 -6.19 4.24 -8.21
C TYR A 480 -4.79 4.32 -8.85
N ALA A 481 -4.59 3.68 -10.00
CA ALA A 481 -3.33 3.78 -10.75
C ALA A 481 -3.08 5.23 -11.21
N THR A 482 -1.83 5.64 -11.17
CA THR A 482 -1.37 6.99 -11.55
C THR A 482 -0.28 6.92 -12.62
N ARG A 483 0.19 8.09 -13.10
CA ARG A 483 1.29 8.13 -14.07
C ARG A 483 2.62 7.65 -13.47
N THR A 484 2.79 7.80 -12.15
CA THR A 484 3.97 7.37 -11.40
C THR A 484 3.85 5.91 -10.94
N ALA A 485 2.66 5.49 -10.53
CA ALA A 485 2.33 4.12 -10.13
C ALA A 485 1.31 3.51 -11.10
N LYS A 486 1.80 2.94 -12.21
CA LYS A 486 0.96 2.49 -13.34
C LYS A 486 0.34 1.11 -13.15
N ASP A 487 0.90 0.32 -12.25
CA ASP A 487 0.45 -1.06 -12.04
C ASP A 487 -0.91 -1.08 -11.33
N GLY A 488 -1.82 -1.90 -11.83
CA GLY A 488 -3.15 -2.12 -11.27
C GLY A 488 -3.47 -3.61 -11.28
N VAL A 489 -4.26 -4.05 -10.30
CA VAL A 489 -4.70 -5.44 -10.19
C VAL A 489 -6.22 -5.44 -10.12
N LEU A 490 -6.83 -6.31 -10.91
CA LEU A 490 -8.26 -6.56 -10.89
C LEU A 490 -8.51 -8.05 -10.69
N LEU A 491 -9.65 -8.36 -10.09
CA LEU A 491 -10.13 -9.71 -9.93
C LEU A 491 -11.35 -9.90 -10.83
N LEU A 492 -11.45 -11.10 -11.39
CA LEU A 492 -12.59 -11.54 -12.17
C LEU A 492 -13.24 -12.69 -11.39
N CYS A 493 -14.37 -12.40 -10.74
CA CYS A 493 -15.01 -13.30 -9.79
C CYS A 493 -16.24 -13.95 -10.38
N GLU A 494 -16.41 -15.23 -10.08
CA GLU A 494 -17.68 -15.88 -10.28
C GLU A 494 -18.64 -15.51 -9.13
N VAL A 495 -19.73 -14.82 -9.48
CA VAL A 495 -20.70 -14.26 -8.53
C VAL A 495 -22.07 -14.87 -8.78
N VAL A 496 -22.69 -15.37 -7.71
CA VAL A 496 -24.05 -15.93 -7.74
C VAL A 496 -25.04 -14.88 -7.27
N SER A 497 -26.04 -14.57 -8.09
CA SER A 497 -27.12 -13.63 -7.75
C SER A 497 -28.47 -14.35 -7.74
N CYS A 498 -28.99 -14.72 -6.56
CA CYS A 498 -30.25 -15.47 -6.47
C CYS A 498 -31.45 -14.68 -6.99
N LEU A 499 -31.77 -13.54 -6.38
CA LEU A 499 -32.87 -12.65 -6.77
C LEU A 499 -32.30 -11.22 -6.89
N MET A 500 -32.21 -10.70 -8.12
CA MET A 500 -31.71 -9.35 -8.35
C MET A 500 -32.81 -8.34 -8.01
N LYS A 501 -32.58 -7.49 -7.01
CA LYS A 501 -33.40 -6.30 -6.77
C LYS A 501 -32.88 -5.17 -7.65
N ILE A 502 -33.67 -4.77 -8.63
CA ILE A 502 -33.37 -3.64 -9.51
C ILE A 502 -33.73 -2.35 -8.77
N LEU A 503 -32.79 -1.42 -8.70
CA LEU A 503 -32.96 -0.11 -8.08
C LEU A 503 -32.94 0.96 -9.17
N LEU A 504 -33.93 1.85 -9.18
CA LEU A 504 -33.97 3.02 -10.05
C LEU A 504 -33.45 4.23 -9.28
N HIS A 505 -32.51 4.96 -9.86
CA HIS A 505 -32.17 6.31 -9.40
C HIS A 505 -33.21 7.28 -10.01
N TYR A 506 -34.05 7.88 -9.16
CA TYR A 506 -34.90 9.01 -9.55
C TYR A 506 -34.16 10.32 -9.35
#